data_AF-A0A7G9FPT7-F1
#
_entry.id   AF-A0A7G9FPT7-F1
#
_cell.length_a   1.000
_cell.length_b   1.000
_cell.length_c   1.000
_cell.angle_alpha   90.00
_cell.angle_beta   90.00
_cell.angle_gamma   90.00
#
_symmetry.space_group_name_H-M   'P 1'
#
loop_
_entity.id
_entity.type
_entity.pdbx_description
1 polymer ?
#
loop_
_entity_poly.entity_id
_entity_poly.type
_entity_poly.pdbx_seq_one_letter_code
_entity_poly.pdbx_strand_id
1 'polypeptide(L)'
;MISEDKETKICKKCGRLLPLERYGINHNYTRNICKECFNEGMREKRYQQRLSDGLEIYHKDKSMKMQRKYKKPYHFQILYRSESGIDTIAKDEVFVRLFDYKSVWTSNYGRIIQKLDDGTYQLVKGVYSRITKELTYTLDKNVYFKSKNRWGYRKQKVTASDLVIKMFVVNYDMKNNTMVWHKNNDTKDNYYKHLFPVTDKQYNEILRVHEQDGAIADKQIMEIVNAVEFKPDDWKPWYNKRTYEGVGYVGGEYSDIDSESNSFIKWKNMIQRCYNKKIHKLKPYYIDKNVCEEWQNYQNFKIWFDAHYILGTKVDLDKDLLCKESNMYSPETCVFMTHFLNTVFEDRGIKSNIQQNDNGTYSVSMNVLNKKMDIGVFDSEEEAHTGFIDGKIDYICDLAEKCKGKVPDYVYEGMLNYKIEID
;
A
#
# COMPACT_ATOMS: atom_id res chain seq x y z
N MET A 1 50.67 39.57 -26.28
CA MET A 1 49.35 39.62 -25.60
C MET A 1 48.31 39.48 -26.69
N ILE A 2 47.71 38.31 -26.86
CA ILE A 2 46.64 38.08 -27.85
C ILE A 2 45.33 38.30 -27.10
N SER A 3 44.70 39.47 -27.27
CA SER A 3 43.29 39.62 -26.92
C SER A 3 42.49 39.05 -28.09
N GLU A 4 41.97 37.84 -27.94
CA GLU A 4 40.92 37.35 -28.83
C GLU A 4 39.72 38.28 -28.68
N ASP A 5 39.47 39.10 -29.70
CA ASP A 5 38.27 39.92 -29.84
C ASP A 5 37.09 38.95 -30.05
N LYS A 6 36.56 38.40 -28.94
CA LYS A 6 35.40 37.52 -29.00
C LYS A 6 34.19 38.37 -29.35
N GLU A 7 33.82 38.39 -30.63
CA GLU A 7 32.60 39.04 -31.10
C GLU A 7 31.43 38.68 -30.17
N THR A 8 30.74 39.71 -29.66
CA THR A 8 29.62 39.58 -28.74
C THR A 8 28.32 40.06 -29.38
N LYS A 9 27.20 39.49 -28.97
CA LYS A 9 25.86 39.81 -29.46
C LYS A 9 24.86 39.83 -28.31
N ILE A 10 23.89 40.73 -28.34
CA ILE A 10 22.79 40.80 -27.37
C ILE A 10 21.69 39.79 -27.74
N CYS A 11 21.27 38.98 -26.78
CA CYS A 11 20.22 37.99 -26.99
C CYS A 11 18.86 38.69 -27.01
N LYS A 12 18.07 38.52 -28.09
CA LYS A 12 16.74 39.14 -28.20
C LYS A 12 15.71 38.64 -27.18
N LYS A 13 15.94 37.50 -26.49
CA LYS A 13 15.02 36.95 -25.48
C LYS A 13 15.38 37.39 -24.06
N CYS A 14 16.64 37.23 -23.64
CA CYS A 14 17.05 37.54 -22.26
C CYS A 14 17.82 38.86 -22.11
N GLY A 15 18.08 39.59 -23.19
CA GLY A 15 18.78 40.88 -23.14
C GLY A 15 20.28 40.82 -22.76
N ARG A 16 20.82 39.63 -22.45
CA ARG A 16 22.23 39.47 -22.06
C ARG A 16 23.18 39.65 -23.27
N LEU A 17 24.26 40.41 -23.08
CA LEU A 17 25.40 40.46 -23.99
C LEU A 17 26.25 39.20 -23.82
N LEU A 18 26.39 38.40 -24.89
CA LEU A 18 27.05 37.09 -24.83
C LEU A 18 27.98 36.90 -26.04
N PRO A 19 29.08 36.12 -25.91
CA PRO A 19 29.93 35.75 -27.05
C PRO A 19 29.15 35.00 -28.14
N LEU A 20 29.53 35.15 -29.41
CA LEU A 20 28.85 34.47 -30.54
C LEU A 20 28.80 32.94 -30.40
N GLU A 21 29.77 32.31 -29.74
CA GLU A 21 29.78 30.87 -29.43
C GLU A 21 28.54 30.40 -28.65
N ARG A 22 27.92 31.31 -27.87
CA ARG A 22 26.70 31.05 -27.10
C ARG A 22 25.43 31.10 -27.97
N TYR A 23 25.55 31.31 -29.28
CA TYR A 23 24.45 31.30 -30.23
C TYR A 23 24.56 30.09 -31.17
N GLY A 24 23.42 29.53 -31.57
CA GLY A 24 23.39 28.51 -32.60
C GLY A 24 23.56 29.13 -33.98
N ILE A 25 24.24 28.44 -34.89
CA ILE A 25 24.29 28.80 -36.30
C ILE A 25 23.17 28.04 -37.01
N ASN A 26 22.42 28.72 -37.89
CA ASN A 26 21.47 28.07 -38.78
C ASN A 26 21.82 28.45 -40.21
N HIS A 27 22.19 27.46 -41.03
CA HIS A 27 22.84 27.68 -42.32
C HIS A 27 24.01 28.68 -42.17
N ASN A 28 23.89 29.88 -42.75
CA ASN A 28 24.95 30.90 -42.76
C ASN A 28 24.69 32.08 -41.81
N TYR A 29 23.68 32.01 -40.93
CA TYR A 29 23.40 33.09 -39.98
C TYR A 29 23.42 32.64 -38.52
N THR A 30 24.00 33.48 -37.67
CA THR A 30 23.96 33.31 -36.22
C THR A 30 22.59 33.71 -35.69
N ARG A 31 21.93 32.80 -34.96
CA ARG A 31 20.60 33.03 -34.38
C ARG A 31 20.56 34.33 -33.57
N ASN A 32 19.38 34.93 -33.47
CA ASN A 32 19.14 36.16 -32.69
C ASN A 32 18.89 35.91 -31.20
N ILE A 33 18.78 34.63 -30.81
CA ILE A 33 18.54 34.18 -29.45
C ILE A 33 19.66 33.21 -29.07
N CYS A 34 20.20 33.33 -27.85
CA CYS A 34 21.27 32.45 -27.38
C CYS A 34 20.79 31.00 -27.24
N LYS A 35 21.73 30.04 -27.25
CA LYS A 35 21.49 28.60 -27.13
C LYS A 35 20.65 28.26 -25.90
N GLU A 36 20.92 28.90 -24.75
CA GLU A 36 20.15 28.70 -23.52
C GLU A 36 18.66 29.04 -23.69
N CYS A 37 18.37 30.26 -24.16
CA CYS A 37 17.01 30.73 -24.40
C CYS A 37 16.27 29.94 -25.49
N PHE A 38 16.99 29.50 -26.54
CA PHE A 38 16.44 28.62 -27.57
C PHE A 38 16.12 27.25 -27.00
N ASN A 39 17.04 26.63 -26.26
CA ASN A 39 16.86 25.32 -25.65
C ASN A 39 15.73 25.34 -24.61
N GLU A 40 15.63 26.40 -23.81
CA GLU A 40 14.51 26.64 -22.90
C GLU A 40 13.17 26.70 -23.66
N GLY A 41 13.09 27.48 -24.75
CA GLY A 41 11.88 27.52 -25.58
C GLY A 41 11.53 26.16 -26.21
N MET A 42 12.54 25.38 -26.61
CA MET A 42 12.33 24.01 -27.11
C MET A 42 11.86 23.05 -26.01
N ARG A 43 12.39 23.17 -24.79
CA ARG A 43 11.92 22.39 -23.63
C ARG A 43 10.47 22.72 -23.31
N GLU A 44 10.12 24.00 -23.29
CA GLU A 44 8.75 24.47 -23.07
C GLU A 44 7.80 23.93 -24.14
N LYS A 45 8.15 24.05 -25.43
CA LYS A 45 7.33 23.52 -26.54
C LYS A 45 7.12 22.01 -26.41
N ARG A 46 8.17 21.24 -26.09
CA ARG A 46 8.08 19.79 -25.88
C ARG A 46 7.22 19.43 -24.67
N TYR A 47 7.34 20.22 -23.61
CA TYR A 47 6.54 20.04 -22.40
C TYR A 47 5.06 20.29 -22.66
N GLN A 48 4.71 21.39 -23.32
CA GLN A 48 3.33 21.70 -23.69
C GLN A 48 2.73 20.64 -24.63
N GLN A 49 3.49 20.17 -25.61
CA GLN A 49 3.06 19.06 -26.47
C GLN A 49 2.78 17.80 -25.65
N ARG A 50 3.72 17.40 -24.78
CA ARG A 50 3.57 16.22 -23.92
C ARG A 50 2.35 16.33 -23.00
N LEU A 51 2.06 17.53 -22.49
CA LEU A 51 0.87 17.81 -21.69
C LEU A 51 -0.40 17.64 -22.50
N SER A 52 -0.47 18.22 -23.70
CA SER A 52 -1.60 18.06 -24.61
C SER A 52 -1.84 16.59 -24.96
N ASP A 53 -0.81 15.86 -25.38
CA ASP A 53 -0.90 14.43 -25.72
C ASP A 53 -1.34 13.60 -24.49
N GLY A 54 -0.78 13.92 -23.33
CA GLY A 54 -1.11 13.25 -22.07
C GLY A 54 -2.56 13.45 -21.66
N LEU A 55 -3.10 14.66 -21.81
CA LEU A 55 -4.50 14.96 -21.51
C LEU A 55 -5.43 14.22 -22.46
N GLU A 56 -5.12 14.18 -23.76
CA GLU A 56 -5.89 13.40 -24.73
C GLU A 56 -5.97 11.92 -24.33
N ILE A 57 -4.84 11.33 -23.93
CA ILE A 57 -4.78 9.96 -23.41
C ILE A 57 -5.65 9.82 -22.15
N TYR A 58 -5.52 10.73 -21.18
CA TYR A 58 -6.30 10.70 -19.93
C TYR A 58 -7.80 10.76 -20.17
N HIS A 59 -8.27 11.50 -21.18
CA HIS A 59 -9.69 11.55 -21.53
C HIS A 59 -10.18 10.28 -22.25
N LYS A 60 -9.34 9.63 -23.06
CA LYS A 60 -9.70 8.41 -23.80
C LYS A 60 -9.58 7.14 -22.97
N ASP A 61 -8.54 7.03 -22.14
CA ASP A 61 -8.24 5.83 -21.35
C ASP A 61 -9.00 5.83 -20.02
N LYS A 62 -10.12 5.08 -20.00
CA LYS A 62 -10.94 4.89 -18.80
C LYS A 62 -10.18 4.27 -17.62
N SER A 63 -9.08 3.55 -17.87
CA SER A 63 -8.28 2.92 -16.82
C SER A 63 -7.49 3.92 -15.98
N MET A 64 -7.32 5.16 -16.47
CA MET A 64 -6.68 6.26 -15.75
C MET A 64 -7.67 7.05 -14.88
N LYS A 65 -8.97 6.78 -15.00
CA LYS A 65 -10.02 7.42 -14.19
C LYS A 65 -10.20 6.67 -12.87
N MET A 66 -10.35 7.43 -11.80
CA MET A 66 -10.72 6.91 -10.48
C MET A 66 -12.16 6.41 -10.52
N GLN A 67 -12.40 5.21 -10.00
CA GLN A 67 -13.72 4.59 -9.96
C GLN A 67 -14.22 4.50 -8.52
N ARG A 68 -15.54 4.58 -8.32
CA ARG A 68 -16.12 4.36 -6.99
C ARG A 68 -16.10 2.86 -6.68
N LYS A 69 -15.15 2.43 -5.84
CA LYS A 69 -14.99 1.02 -5.45
C LYS A 69 -14.80 0.86 -3.95
N TYR A 70 -15.13 -0.33 -3.49
CA TYR A 70 -15.09 -0.71 -2.09
C TYR A 70 -14.25 -1.96 -1.89
N LYS A 71 -13.55 -2.00 -0.76
CA LYS A 71 -12.79 -3.17 -0.35
C LYS A 71 -13.74 -4.25 0.14
N LYS A 72 -13.33 -5.51 -0.05
CA LYS A 72 -14.01 -6.67 0.54
C LYS A 72 -13.10 -7.18 1.66
N PRO A 73 -13.52 -7.05 2.93
CA PRO A 73 -12.75 -7.60 4.04
C PRO A 73 -12.58 -9.11 3.90
N TYR A 74 -11.41 -9.61 4.26
CA TYR A 74 -11.17 -11.04 4.30
C TYR A 74 -11.81 -11.67 5.54
N HIS A 75 -12.18 -12.96 5.45
CA HIS A 75 -12.84 -13.68 6.53
C HIS A 75 -12.04 -13.62 7.85
N PHE A 76 -10.72 -13.84 7.78
CA PHE A 76 -9.83 -13.81 8.95
C PHE A 76 -9.73 -12.44 9.65
N GLN A 77 -10.17 -11.36 8.98
CA GLN A 77 -10.19 -10.03 9.59
C GLN A 77 -11.51 -9.72 10.29
N ILE A 78 -12.57 -10.47 10.02
CA ILE A 78 -13.92 -10.17 10.49
C ILE A 78 -14.09 -10.64 11.92
N LEU A 79 -14.52 -9.74 12.80
CA LEU A 79 -14.95 -10.09 14.15
C LEU A 79 -16.45 -10.42 14.12
N TYR A 80 -16.77 -11.67 14.46
CA TYR A 80 -18.14 -12.15 14.48
C TYR A 80 -18.87 -11.80 15.77
N ARG A 81 -20.19 -11.63 15.70
CA ARG A 81 -21.06 -11.45 16.87
C ARG A 81 -20.96 -12.61 17.85
N SER A 82 -20.83 -13.84 17.34
CA SER A 82 -20.65 -15.05 18.16
C SER A 82 -19.38 -15.01 19.01
N GLU A 83 -18.35 -14.26 18.59
CA GLU A 83 -17.10 -14.10 19.33
C GLU A 83 -17.15 -12.90 20.29
N SER A 84 -17.65 -11.75 19.82
CA SER A 84 -17.63 -10.50 20.59
C SER A 84 -18.82 -10.30 21.53
N GLY A 85 -19.96 -10.94 21.25
CA GLY A 85 -21.24 -10.68 21.92
C GLY A 85 -21.84 -9.30 21.63
N ILE A 86 -21.23 -8.50 20.74
CA ILE A 86 -21.65 -7.12 20.46
C ILE A 86 -22.64 -7.09 19.29
N ASP A 87 -23.80 -6.49 19.52
CA ASP A 87 -24.84 -6.36 18.49
C ASP A 87 -24.48 -5.35 17.40
N THR A 88 -24.92 -5.67 16.19
CA THR A 88 -24.82 -4.77 15.05
C THR A 88 -25.92 -3.72 15.08
N ILE A 89 -25.63 -2.51 14.59
CA ILE A 89 -26.62 -1.43 14.39
C ILE A 89 -27.31 -1.51 13.03
N ALA A 90 -26.76 -2.30 12.11
CA ALA A 90 -27.31 -2.52 10.78
C ALA A 90 -27.06 -3.96 10.32
N LYS A 91 -27.87 -4.44 9.37
CA LYS A 91 -27.75 -5.80 8.81
C LYS A 91 -26.41 -6.02 8.10
N ASP A 92 -25.86 -4.98 7.48
CA ASP A 92 -24.59 -5.01 6.75
C ASP A 92 -23.41 -4.49 7.58
N GLU A 93 -23.56 -4.29 8.90
CA GLU A 93 -22.43 -3.89 9.73
C GLU A 93 -21.45 -5.05 9.92
N VAL A 94 -20.19 -4.80 9.60
CA VAL A 94 -19.10 -5.77 9.73
C VAL A 94 -17.91 -5.08 10.41
N PHE A 95 -17.36 -5.71 11.45
CA PHE A 95 -16.16 -5.25 12.16
C PHE A 95 -14.92 -5.91 11.59
N VAL A 96 -13.93 -5.11 11.21
CA VAL A 96 -12.70 -5.57 10.52
C VAL A 96 -11.47 -5.20 11.33
N ARG A 97 -10.54 -6.15 11.49
CA ARG A 97 -9.32 -6.02 12.29
C ARG A 97 -8.43 -4.90 11.76
N LEU A 98 -7.98 -4.04 12.67
CA LEU A 98 -6.96 -3.03 12.42
C LEU A 98 -5.59 -3.52 12.91
N PHE A 99 -4.79 -4.14 12.03
CA PHE A 99 -3.51 -4.76 12.39
C PHE A 99 -2.49 -3.80 13.02
N ASP A 100 -2.54 -2.52 12.66
CA ASP A 100 -1.66 -1.49 13.23
C ASP A 100 -2.00 -1.12 14.69
N TYR A 101 -3.10 -1.64 15.25
CA TYR A 101 -3.59 -1.26 16.57
C TYR A 101 -3.76 -2.48 17.48
N LYS A 102 -3.54 -2.29 18.78
CA LYS A 102 -3.67 -3.34 19.80
C LYS A 102 -5.12 -3.84 19.85
N SER A 103 -5.36 -5.06 19.38
CA SER A 103 -6.63 -5.78 19.53
C SER A 103 -7.90 -4.95 19.26
N VAL A 104 -7.93 -4.24 18.13
CA VAL A 104 -9.01 -3.33 17.73
C VAL A 104 -9.59 -3.69 16.36
N TRP A 105 -10.90 -3.48 16.21
CA TRP A 105 -11.67 -3.62 14.98
C TRP A 105 -12.51 -2.36 14.71
N THR A 106 -12.62 -1.98 13.44
CA THR A 106 -13.52 -0.91 12.98
C THR A 106 -14.67 -1.48 12.17
N SER A 107 -15.88 -0.97 12.42
CA SER A 107 -17.02 -1.25 11.54
C SER A 107 -16.98 -0.37 10.29
N ASN A 108 -17.74 -0.76 9.27
CA ASN A 108 -18.09 0.05 8.12
C ASN A 108 -19.04 1.22 8.43
N TYR A 109 -19.41 1.42 9.70
CA TYR A 109 -20.18 2.55 10.21
C TYR A 109 -19.37 3.44 11.18
N GLY A 110 -18.07 3.18 11.37
CA GLY A 110 -17.20 3.98 12.23
C GLY A 110 -17.31 3.69 13.73
N ARG A 111 -18.02 2.64 14.16
CA ARG A 111 -17.91 2.07 15.51
C ARG A 111 -16.60 1.28 15.67
N ILE A 112 -16.02 1.35 16.87
CA ILE A 112 -14.79 0.63 17.21
C ILE A 112 -15.04 -0.38 18.34
N ILE A 113 -14.56 -1.60 18.18
CA ILE A 113 -14.49 -2.63 19.23
C ILE A 113 -13.02 -2.83 19.61
N GLN A 114 -12.75 -2.96 20.91
CA GLN A 114 -11.44 -3.42 21.40
C GLN A 114 -11.62 -4.69 22.24
N LYS A 115 -10.64 -5.59 22.16
CA LYS A 115 -10.48 -6.72 23.08
C LYS A 115 -9.54 -6.31 24.21
N LEU A 116 -9.96 -6.53 25.45
CA LEU A 116 -9.19 -6.27 26.66
C LEU A 116 -8.23 -7.42 26.97
N ASP A 117 -7.31 -7.18 27.89
CA ASP A 117 -6.29 -8.17 28.30
C ASP A 117 -6.92 -9.39 29.00
N ASP A 118 -8.14 -9.25 29.56
CA ASP A 118 -8.93 -10.36 30.13
C ASP A 118 -9.70 -11.18 29.08
N GLY A 119 -9.57 -10.83 27.80
CA GLY A 119 -10.22 -11.48 26.67
C GLY A 119 -11.61 -10.97 26.33
N THR A 120 -12.19 -10.06 27.12
CA THR A 120 -13.52 -9.49 26.87
C THR A 120 -13.50 -8.43 25.76
N TYR A 121 -14.63 -8.23 25.08
CA TYR A 121 -14.77 -7.24 24.02
C TYR A 121 -15.67 -6.10 24.49
N GLN A 122 -15.29 -4.86 24.14
CA GLN A 122 -16.11 -3.69 24.44
C GLN A 122 -16.12 -2.67 23.30
N LEU A 123 -17.20 -1.88 23.23
CA LEU A 123 -17.25 -0.72 22.36
C LEU A 123 -16.38 0.41 22.93
N VAL A 124 -15.52 0.96 22.09
CA VAL A 124 -14.69 2.11 22.46
C VAL A 124 -15.55 3.37 22.38
N LYS A 125 -15.49 4.19 23.44
CA LYS A 125 -16.19 5.47 23.48
C LYS A 125 -15.44 6.50 22.62
N GLY A 126 -16.03 6.88 21.49
CA GLY A 126 -15.54 7.96 20.65
C GLY A 126 -15.88 9.35 21.20
N VAL A 127 -15.15 10.37 20.74
CA VAL A 127 -15.32 11.78 21.10
C VAL A 127 -15.42 12.62 19.83
N TYR A 128 -16.43 13.47 19.73
CA TYR A 128 -16.56 14.40 18.62
C TYR A 128 -15.60 15.59 18.78
N SER A 129 -14.84 15.87 17.73
CA SER A 129 -13.99 17.04 17.62
C SER A 129 -14.81 18.32 17.73
N ARG A 130 -14.43 19.26 18.60
CA ARG A 130 -15.14 20.55 18.72
C ARG A 130 -15.01 21.40 17.46
N ILE A 131 -13.88 21.28 16.78
CA ILE A 131 -13.50 22.06 15.59
C ILE A 131 -14.11 21.41 14.35
N THR A 132 -13.72 20.16 14.06
CA THR A 132 -14.11 19.48 12.80
C THR A 132 -15.47 18.78 12.87
N LYS A 133 -16.06 18.63 14.08
CA LYS A 133 -17.29 17.85 14.31
C LYS A 133 -17.21 16.36 13.91
N GLU A 134 -16.02 15.86 13.60
CA GLU A 134 -15.80 14.46 13.26
C GLU A 134 -15.68 13.60 14.53
N LEU A 135 -16.12 12.34 14.42
CA LEU A 135 -15.95 11.34 15.46
C LEU A 135 -14.48 10.90 15.52
N THR A 136 -13.88 10.97 16.71
CA THR A 136 -12.48 10.60 16.93
C THR A 136 -12.33 9.56 18.03
N TYR A 137 -11.31 8.71 17.90
CA TYR A 137 -10.92 7.69 18.88
C TYR A 137 -9.46 7.88 19.28
N THR A 138 -9.13 7.47 20.50
CA THR A 138 -7.73 7.35 20.95
C THR A 138 -7.41 5.87 21.07
N LEU A 139 -6.54 5.37 20.21
CA LEU A 139 -6.21 3.95 20.10
C LEU A 139 -4.70 3.72 20.31
N ASP A 140 -4.33 2.53 20.75
CA ASP A 140 -2.92 2.14 20.92
C ASP A 140 -2.36 1.59 19.60
N LYS A 141 -1.60 2.43 18.88
CA LYS A 141 -0.94 2.06 17.62
C LYS A 141 0.37 1.35 17.88
N ASN A 142 0.60 0.22 17.23
CA ASN A 142 1.87 -0.50 17.22
C ASN A 142 2.89 0.27 16.37
N VAL A 143 3.98 0.71 16.98
CA VAL A 143 5.01 1.55 16.35
C VAL A 143 6.40 1.09 16.74
N TYR A 144 7.35 1.25 15.84
CA TYR A 144 8.74 0.95 16.11
C TYR A 144 9.46 2.08 16.86
N PHE A 145 9.93 1.80 18.07
CA PHE A 145 10.72 2.74 18.87
C PHE A 145 12.20 2.58 18.54
N LYS A 146 12.73 3.41 17.62
CA LYS A 146 14.15 3.40 17.22
C LYS A 146 15.11 3.45 18.40
N SER A 147 14.83 4.27 19.43
CA SER A 147 15.67 4.39 20.62
C SER A 147 15.76 3.14 21.48
N LYS A 148 14.74 2.26 21.40
CA LYS A 148 14.66 1.00 22.16
C LYS A 148 14.87 -0.23 21.27
N ASN A 149 15.07 -0.03 19.97
CA ASN A 149 15.17 -1.07 18.95
C ASN A 149 14.06 -2.13 19.07
N ARG A 150 12.82 -1.70 19.34
CA ARG A 150 11.68 -2.60 19.59
C ARG A 150 10.34 -1.98 19.17
N TRP A 151 9.39 -2.82 18.81
CA TRP A 151 7.98 -2.48 18.66
C TRP A 151 7.30 -2.32 20.03
N GLY A 152 6.25 -1.51 20.05
CA GLY A 152 5.39 -1.32 21.20
C GLY A 152 4.27 -0.35 20.85
N TYR A 153 3.53 0.10 21.86
CA TYR A 153 2.33 0.90 21.63
C TYR A 153 2.50 2.38 21.94
N ARG A 154 1.88 3.21 21.11
CA ARG A 154 1.72 4.65 21.33
C ARG A 154 0.26 5.03 21.11
N LYS A 155 -0.32 5.74 22.07
CA LYS A 155 -1.65 6.34 21.91
C LYS A 155 -1.66 7.29 20.72
N GLN A 156 -2.60 7.08 19.81
CA GLN A 156 -2.82 7.91 18.64
C GLN A 156 -4.30 8.30 18.57
N LYS A 157 -4.55 9.59 18.32
CA LYS A 157 -5.88 10.07 17.98
C LYS A 157 -6.12 9.88 16.49
N VAL A 158 -7.26 9.30 16.12
CA VAL A 158 -7.65 9.00 14.74
C VAL A 158 -9.14 9.34 14.54
N THR A 159 -9.53 9.69 13.32
CA THR A 159 -10.95 9.89 12.98
C THR A 159 -11.59 8.54 12.63
N ALA A 160 -12.90 8.43 12.84
CA ALA A 160 -13.68 7.27 12.42
C ALA A 160 -13.66 7.12 10.89
N SER A 161 -13.80 8.23 10.17
CA SER A 161 -13.81 8.30 8.71
C SER A 161 -12.51 7.76 8.11
N ASP A 162 -11.34 8.11 8.66
CA ASP A 162 -10.04 7.60 8.18
C ASP A 162 -9.95 6.08 8.30
N LEU A 163 -10.39 5.52 9.44
CA LEU A 163 -10.38 4.08 9.67
C LEU A 163 -11.36 3.36 8.74
N VAL A 164 -12.55 3.93 8.53
CA VAL A 164 -13.55 3.37 7.61
C VAL A 164 -13.04 3.42 6.17
N ILE A 165 -12.50 4.55 5.72
CA ILE A 165 -11.92 4.69 4.38
C ILE A 165 -10.80 3.67 4.20
N LYS A 166 -9.88 3.60 5.16
CA LYS A 166 -8.75 2.65 5.12
C LYS A 166 -9.23 1.21 4.92
N MET A 167 -10.29 0.78 5.59
CA MET A 167 -10.71 -0.63 5.56
C MET A 167 -11.76 -0.97 4.51
N PHE A 168 -12.55 -0.01 4.04
CA PHE A 168 -13.73 -0.29 3.22
C PHE A 168 -13.79 0.46 1.88
N VAL A 169 -12.97 1.49 1.66
CA VAL A 169 -12.99 2.30 0.43
C VAL A 169 -11.68 2.15 -0.32
N VAL A 170 -11.72 1.99 -1.64
CA VAL A 170 -10.51 2.01 -2.48
C VAL A 170 -10.09 3.46 -2.70
N ASN A 171 -8.99 3.88 -2.09
CA ASN A 171 -8.43 5.22 -2.21
C ASN A 171 -7.24 5.24 -3.19
N TYR A 172 -7.46 5.75 -4.41
CA TYR A 172 -6.46 5.76 -5.48
C TYR A 172 -5.32 6.77 -5.26
N ASP A 173 -5.51 7.79 -4.42
CA ASP A 173 -4.55 8.86 -4.19
C ASP A 173 -4.49 9.23 -2.70
N MET A 174 -3.97 8.30 -1.89
CA MET A 174 -3.85 8.50 -0.45
C MET A 174 -2.90 9.63 -0.07
N LYS A 175 -2.01 10.03 -0.98
CA LYS A 175 -1.06 11.13 -0.75
C LYS A 175 -1.78 12.47 -0.74
N ASN A 176 -2.68 12.69 -1.70
CA ASN A 176 -3.32 14.00 -1.89
C ASN A 176 -4.74 14.08 -1.32
N ASN A 177 -5.40 12.94 -1.08
CA ASN A 177 -6.73 12.92 -0.47
C ASN A 177 -6.65 13.17 1.03
N THR A 178 -6.54 14.45 1.39
CA THR A 178 -6.41 14.94 2.76
C THR A 178 -7.74 15.34 3.40
N MET A 179 -8.83 15.36 2.63
CA MET A 179 -10.18 15.69 3.07
C MET A 179 -11.12 14.52 2.85
N VAL A 180 -12.22 14.50 3.60
CA VAL A 180 -13.30 13.52 3.43
C VAL A 180 -14.61 14.26 3.22
N TRP A 181 -15.21 14.10 2.05
CA TRP A 181 -16.59 14.52 1.85
C TRP A 181 -17.52 13.46 2.44
N HIS A 182 -18.34 13.88 3.41
CA HIS A 182 -19.43 13.11 3.94
C HIS A 182 -20.70 13.42 3.16
N LYS A 183 -21.44 12.39 2.74
CA LYS A 183 -22.70 12.57 2.01
C LYS A 183 -23.63 13.51 2.77
N ASN A 184 -24.28 14.43 2.04
CA ASN A 184 -25.13 15.50 2.61
C ASN A 184 -24.42 16.41 3.62
N ASN A 185 -23.08 16.46 3.58
CA ASN A 185 -22.26 17.20 4.54
C ASN A 185 -22.50 16.79 6.02
N ASP A 186 -22.92 15.53 6.25
CA ASP A 186 -23.15 15.01 7.59
C ASP A 186 -21.88 14.34 8.15
N THR A 187 -21.08 15.10 8.90
CA THR A 187 -19.82 14.62 9.51
C THR A 187 -20.01 13.52 10.56
N LYS A 188 -21.25 13.24 10.98
CA LYS A 188 -21.56 12.13 11.89
C LYS A 188 -21.80 10.82 11.15
N ASP A 189 -22.16 10.88 9.88
CA ASP A 189 -22.36 9.71 9.05
C ASP A 189 -21.02 9.14 8.58
N ASN A 190 -20.62 8.03 9.20
CA ASN A 190 -19.38 7.31 8.88
C ASN A 190 -19.66 6.00 8.14
N TYR A 191 -20.82 5.85 7.51
CA TYR A 191 -21.07 4.71 6.65
C TYR A 191 -20.15 4.77 5.43
N TYR A 192 -19.40 3.69 5.17
CA TYR A 192 -18.34 3.69 4.17
C TYR A 192 -18.79 4.11 2.75
N LYS A 193 -20.05 3.84 2.36
CA LYS A 193 -20.56 4.28 1.05
C LYS A 193 -20.84 5.78 0.97
N HIS A 194 -20.92 6.46 2.11
CA HIS A 194 -21.18 7.89 2.23
C HIS A 194 -19.90 8.71 2.39
N LEU A 195 -18.73 8.08 2.45
CA LEU A 195 -17.44 8.74 2.60
C LEU A 195 -16.69 8.82 1.27
N PHE A 196 -16.20 10.00 0.91
CA PHE A 196 -15.41 10.22 -0.30
C PHE A 196 -14.06 10.83 0.08
N PRO A 197 -12.95 10.08 0.04
CA PRO A 197 -11.62 10.65 0.17
C PRO A 197 -11.36 11.53 -1.06
N VAL A 198 -11.05 12.81 -0.83
CA VAL A 198 -10.90 13.83 -1.86
C VAL A 198 -9.78 14.81 -1.50
N THR A 199 -9.27 15.51 -2.50
CA THR A 199 -8.36 16.66 -2.27
C THR A 199 -9.13 17.85 -1.69
N ASP A 200 -8.40 18.83 -1.16
CA ASP A 200 -8.96 20.11 -0.73
C ASP A 200 -9.71 20.85 -1.85
N LYS A 201 -9.16 20.89 -3.07
CA LYS A 201 -9.80 21.51 -4.24
C LYS A 201 -11.10 20.80 -4.62
N GLN A 202 -11.09 19.47 -4.62
CA GLN A 202 -12.28 18.67 -4.91
C GLN A 202 -13.35 18.86 -3.83
N TYR A 203 -12.94 18.85 -2.56
CA TYR A 203 -13.85 19.11 -1.44
C TYR A 203 -14.54 20.46 -1.57
N ASN A 204 -13.79 21.53 -1.85
CA ASN A 204 -14.33 22.87 -1.98
C ASN A 204 -15.32 22.97 -3.15
N GLU A 205 -15.05 22.31 -4.28
CA GLU A 205 -15.99 22.29 -5.40
C GLU A 205 -17.26 21.49 -5.09
N ILE A 206 -17.11 20.33 -4.44
CA ILE A 206 -18.26 19.52 -4.00
C ILE A 206 -19.13 20.32 -3.03
N LEU A 207 -18.53 21.03 -2.08
CA LEU A 207 -19.22 21.90 -1.14
C LEU A 207 -19.96 23.03 -1.87
N ARG A 208 -19.30 23.71 -2.81
CA ARG A 208 -19.93 24.78 -3.62
C ARG A 208 -21.16 24.29 -4.37
N VAL A 209 -21.07 23.14 -5.04
CA VAL A 209 -22.20 22.52 -5.76
C VAL A 209 -23.30 22.10 -4.78
N HIS A 210 -22.93 21.55 -3.63
CA HIS A 210 -23.89 21.16 -2.60
C HIS A 210 -24.67 22.35 -2.04
N GLU A 211 -24.00 23.48 -1.78
CA GLU A 211 -24.62 24.70 -1.29
C GLU A 211 -25.53 25.36 -2.34
N GLN A 212 -25.20 25.22 -3.63
CA GLN A 212 -25.97 25.80 -4.73
C GLN A 212 -27.20 24.96 -5.10
N ASP A 213 -27.03 23.65 -5.26
CA ASP A 213 -28.03 22.75 -5.85
C ASP A 213 -28.69 21.82 -4.81
N GLY A 214 -28.20 21.80 -3.56
CA GLY A 214 -28.63 20.88 -2.51
C GLY A 214 -27.90 19.54 -2.58
N ALA A 215 -28.61 18.41 -2.49
CA ALA A 215 -27.96 17.10 -2.44
C ALA A 215 -27.20 16.78 -3.75
N ILE A 216 -25.89 16.57 -3.65
CA ILE A 216 -25.03 16.20 -4.78
C ILE A 216 -25.02 14.68 -4.98
N ALA A 217 -25.20 14.22 -6.22
CA ALA A 217 -25.19 12.79 -6.54
C ALA A 217 -23.77 12.22 -6.60
N ASP A 218 -23.60 10.94 -6.25
CA ASP A 218 -22.32 10.22 -6.32
C ASP A 218 -21.65 10.35 -7.71
N LYS A 219 -22.44 10.36 -8.78
CA LYS A 219 -21.92 10.54 -10.16
C LYS A 219 -21.27 11.92 -10.35
N GLN A 220 -21.90 12.98 -9.87
CA GLN A 220 -21.35 14.34 -9.95
C GLN A 220 -20.08 14.48 -9.12
N ILE A 221 -20.04 13.88 -7.92
CA ILE A 221 -18.81 13.83 -7.11
C ILE A 221 -17.70 13.13 -7.91
N MET A 222 -17.97 11.99 -8.55
CA MET A 222 -16.97 11.28 -9.34
C MET A 222 -16.54 12.02 -10.61
N GLU A 223 -17.40 12.88 -11.18
CA GLU A 223 -17.05 13.80 -12.27
C GLU A 223 -16.05 14.86 -11.77
N ILE A 224 -16.31 15.49 -10.62
CA ILE A 224 -15.38 16.45 -9.97
C ILE A 224 -14.04 15.76 -9.62
N VAL A 225 -14.08 14.58 -9.02
CA VAL A 225 -12.88 13.81 -8.65
C VAL A 225 -12.01 13.49 -9.87
N ASN A 226 -12.61 13.29 -11.05
CA ASN A 226 -11.89 12.96 -12.28
C ASN A 226 -11.58 14.16 -13.19
N ALA A 227 -12.14 15.34 -12.90
CA ALA A 227 -11.85 16.58 -13.60
C ALA A 227 -10.39 17.00 -13.38
N VAL A 228 -9.77 17.56 -14.42
CA VAL A 228 -8.34 17.93 -14.42
C VAL A 228 -8.11 19.18 -13.59
N GLU A 229 -9.05 20.11 -13.65
CA GLU A 229 -9.09 21.39 -12.93
C GLU A 229 -9.05 21.24 -11.41
N PHE A 230 -9.53 20.11 -10.86
CA PHE A 230 -9.55 19.82 -9.43
C PHE A 230 -8.45 18.84 -8.98
N LYS A 231 -7.47 18.56 -9.85
CA LYS A 231 -6.28 17.80 -9.47
C LYS A 231 -5.27 18.69 -8.71
N PRO A 232 -4.32 18.08 -7.97
CA PRO A 232 -3.19 18.80 -7.39
C PRO A 232 -2.40 19.61 -8.44
N ASP A 233 -1.73 20.69 -8.04
CA ASP A 233 -1.02 21.59 -8.98
C ASP A 233 0.13 20.89 -9.75
N ASP A 234 0.82 20.00 -9.06
CA ASP A 234 1.89 19.15 -9.60
C ASP A 234 1.34 17.96 -10.42
N TRP A 235 0.02 17.76 -10.45
CA TRP A 235 -0.59 16.65 -11.19
C TRP A 235 -0.30 16.76 -12.68
N LYS A 236 0.08 15.62 -13.27
CA LYS A 236 0.26 15.46 -14.71
C LYS A 236 -0.35 14.12 -15.15
N PRO A 237 -0.93 14.06 -16.36
CA PRO A 237 -1.62 12.86 -16.84
C PRO A 237 -0.69 11.65 -16.94
N TRP A 238 0.57 11.84 -17.32
CA TRP A 238 1.52 10.73 -17.48
C TRP A 238 1.90 10.03 -16.17
N TYR A 239 1.68 10.63 -15.00
CA TYR A 239 1.90 9.95 -13.71
C TYR A 239 0.87 8.86 -13.42
N ASN A 240 -0.30 8.95 -14.05
CA ASN A 240 -1.42 8.01 -13.90
C ASN A 240 -1.48 6.99 -15.05
N LYS A 241 -0.53 7.06 -15.99
CA LYS A 241 -0.44 6.12 -17.09
C LYS A 241 0.13 4.79 -16.58
N ARG A 242 -0.54 3.68 -16.90
CA ARG A 242 -0.13 2.33 -16.49
C ARG A 242 1.06 1.86 -17.32
N THR A 243 2.26 2.06 -16.80
CA THR A 243 3.52 1.75 -17.50
C THR A 243 4.22 0.50 -16.99
N TYR A 244 3.90 0.01 -15.80
CA TYR A 244 4.55 -1.16 -15.19
C TYR A 244 3.67 -2.38 -15.39
N GLU A 245 4.07 -3.24 -16.34
CA GLU A 245 3.34 -4.44 -16.77
C GLU A 245 1.88 -4.15 -17.21
N GLY A 246 1.61 -2.92 -17.68
CA GLY A 246 0.27 -2.47 -18.07
C GLY A 246 -0.70 -2.27 -16.90
N VAL A 247 -0.24 -2.40 -15.65
CA VAL A 247 -1.07 -2.31 -14.44
C VAL A 247 -0.60 -1.18 -13.53
N GLY A 248 0.66 -1.21 -13.11
CA GLY A 248 1.22 -0.28 -12.15
C GLY A 248 1.56 1.09 -12.74
N TYR A 249 1.44 2.13 -11.93
CA TYR A 249 1.75 3.52 -12.27
C TYR A 249 2.36 4.26 -11.06
N VAL A 250 3.05 5.35 -11.33
CA VAL A 250 3.86 6.04 -10.30
C VAL A 250 3.06 6.96 -9.39
N GLY A 251 1.97 7.55 -9.91
CA GLY A 251 1.04 8.42 -9.18
C GLY A 251 1.60 9.75 -8.67
N GLY A 252 2.85 10.09 -9.00
CA GLY A 252 3.51 11.33 -8.60
C GLY A 252 4.71 11.65 -9.48
N GLU A 253 5.37 12.77 -9.20
CA GLU A 253 6.49 13.26 -10.00
C GLU A 253 7.69 12.31 -9.99
N TYR A 254 8.29 12.07 -11.17
CA TYR A 254 9.38 11.10 -11.32
C TYR A 254 10.68 11.57 -10.65
N SER A 255 10.93 12.89 -10.57
CA SER A 255 12.14 13.41 -9.88
C SER A 255 12.13 13.10 -8.39
N ASP A 256 10.96 12.89 -7.80
CA ASP A 256 10.80 12.55 -6.39
C ASP A 256 10.93 11.03 -6.14
N ILE A 257 11.05 10.25 -7.21
CA ILE A 257 11.11 8.79 -7.16
C ILE A 257 12.54 8.35 -7.40
N ASP A 258 13.19 7.94 -6.31
CA ASP A 258 14.42 7.18 -6.37
C ASP A 258 14.13 5.75 -6.85
N SER A 259 14.50 5.44 -8.09
CA SER A 259 14.30 4.11 -8.70
C SER A 259 15.15 3.02 -8.05
N GLU A 260 16.20 3.39 -7.32
CA GLU A 260 17.07 2.49 -6.57
C GLU A 260 16.61 2.33 -5.11
N SER A 261 15.58 3.06 -4.70
CA SER A 261 15.03 2.94 -3.34
C SER A 261 14.43 1.56 -3.11
N ASN A 262 14.58 1.06 -1.87
CA ASN A 262 14.01 -0.23 -1.46
C ASN A 262 12.50 -0.31 -1.70
N SER A 263 11.77 0.79 -1.48
CA SER A 263 10.33 0.87 -1.72
C SER A 263 10.00 0.66 -3.20
N PHE A 264 10.70 1.36 -4.09
CA PHE A 264 10.43 1.28 -5.52
C PHE A 264 10.78 -0.09 -6.09
N ILE A 265 11.94 -0.64 -5.71
CA ILE A 265 12.37 -1.98 -6.13
C ILE A 265 11.36 -3.04 -5.68
N LYS A 266 10.90 -2.99 -4.43
CA LYS A 266 9.93 -3.97 -3.91
C LYS A 266 8.56 -3.85 -4.56
N TRP A 267 8.08 -2.62 -4.77
CA TRP A 267 6.85 -2.38 -5.52
C TRP A 267 6.94 -2.92 -6.95
N LYS A 268 7.99 -2.57 -7.68
CA LYS A 268 8.23 -3.05 -9.04
C LYS A 268 8.29 -4.57 -9.10
N ASN A 269 9.04 -5.20 -8.20
CA ASN A 269 9.14 -6.66 -8.11
C ASN A 269 7.79 -7.32 -7.83
N MET A 270 6.96 -6.73 -6.95
CA MET A 270 5.59 -7.20 -6.68
C MET A 270 4.71 -7.13 -7.94
N ILE A 271 4.72 -6.01 -8.65
CA ILE A 271 3.98 -5.84 -9.92
C ILE A 271 4.45 -6.87 -10.95
N GLN A 272 5.76 -7.07 -11.09
CA GLN A 272 6.33 -8.03 -12.03
C GLN A 272 5.96 -9.48 -11.68
N ARG A 273 5.98 -9.87 -10.40
CA ARG A 273 5.51 -11.18 -9.96
C ARG A 273 4.06 -11.40 -10.38
N CYS A 274 3.19 -10.41 -10.23
CA CYS A 274 1.77 -10.55 -10.55
C CYS A 274 1.47 -10.58 -12.05
N TYR A 275 2.21 -9.83 -12.88
CA TYR A 275 1.76 -9.54 -14.26
C TYR A 275 2.79 -9.80 -15.36
N ASN A 276 4.05 -10.07 -15.03
CA ASN A 276 5.08 -10.26 -16.04
C ASN A 276 5.07 -11.71 -16.58
N LYS A 277 4.64 -11.87 -17.83
CA LYS A 277 4.56 -13.18 -18.52
C LYS A 277 5.90 -13.95 -18.56
N LYS A 278 7.04 -13.26 -18.60
CA LYS A 278 8.35 -13.92 -18.58
C LYS A 278 8.66 -14.48 -17.20
N ILE A 279 8.29 -13.77 -16.13
CA ILE A 279 8.40 -14.28 -14.77
C ILE A 279 7.49 -15.48 -14.58
N HIS A 280 6.24 -15.41 -15.06
CA HIS A 280 5.29 -16.52 -14.98
C HIS A 280 5.79 -17.78 -15.68
N LYS A 281 6.46 -17.66 -16.83
CA LYS A 281 7.09 -18.80 -17.50
C LYS A 281 8.18 -19.47 -16.66
N LEU A 282 8.96 -18.67 -15.92
CA LEU A 282 10.06 -19.16 -15.06
C LEU A 282 9.57 -19.62 -13.68
N LYS A 283 8.49 -19.02 -13.18
CA LYS A 283 7.94 -19.19 -11.84
C LYS A 283 6.41 -19.26 -11.92
N PRO A 284 5.84 -20.40 -12.36
CA PRO A 284 4.40 -20.52 -12.63
C PRO A 284 3.51 -20.29 -11.41
N TYR A 285 4.01 -20.53 -10.19
CA TYR A 285 3.27 -20.27 -8.94
C TYR A 285 2.90 -18.79 -8.71
N TYR A 286 3.42 -17.87 -9.54
CA TYR A 286 3.02 -16.47 -9.52
C TYR A 286 1.86 -16.11 -10.48
N ILE A 287 1.41 -17.03 -11.34
CA ILE A 287 0.45 -16.75 -12.42
C ILE A 287 -0.86 -16.14 -11.91
N ASP A 288 -1.40 -16.69 -10.81
CA ASP A 288 -2.69 -16.25 -10.28
C ASP A 288 -2.57 -15.11 -9.26
N LYS A 289 -1.35 -14.63 -9.00
CA LYS A 289 -1.12 -13.58 -8.01
C LYS A 289 -1.48 -12.21 -8.58
N ASN A 290 -2.07 -11.36 -7.76
CA ASN A 290 -2.52 -10.03 -8.14
C ASN A 290 -2.20 -9.00 -7.04
N VAL A 291 -2.43 -7.72 -7.34
CA VAL A 291 -2.23 -6.61 -6.40
C VAL A 291 -3.52 -5.82 -6.23
N CYS A 292 -3.82 -5.38 -5.01
CA CYS A 292 -4.97 -4.52 -4.77
C CYS A 292 -4.87 -3.21 -5.57
N GLU A 293 -6.02 -2.60 -5.90
CA GLU A 293 -6.07 -1.42 -6.77
C GLU A 293 -5.28 -0.22 -6.22
N GLU A 294 -5.25 -0.07 -4.90
CA GLU A 294 -4.54 1.03 -4.25
C GLU A 294 -3.02 0.91 -4.46
N TRP A 295 -2.46 -0.30 -4.42
CA TRP A 295 -1.03 -0.56 -4.61
C TRP A 295 -0.60 -0.64 -6.07
N GLN A 296 -1.53 -0.53 -7.02
CA GLN A 296 -1.17 -0.25 -8.40
C GLN A 296 -0.55 1.16 -8.54
N ASN A 297 -0.88 2.07 -7.61
CA ASN A 297 -0.18 3.35 -7.44
C ASN A 297 1.04 3.17 -6.53
N TYR A 298 2.24 3.48 -7.03
CA TYR A 298 3.46 3.45 -6.24
C TYR A 298 3.40 4.39 -5.01
N GLN A 299 2.81 5.59 -5.12
CA GLN A 299 2.72 6.52 -3.98
C GLN A 299 1.96 5.90 -2.80
N ASN A 300 0.85 5.20 -3.08
CA ASN A 300 0.07 4.51 -2.06
C ASN A 300 0.84 3.36 -1.44
N PHE A 301 1.52 2.53 -2.25
CA PHE A 301 2.41 1.49 -1.73
C PHE A 301 3.51 2.10 -0.85
N LYS A 302 4.09 3.23 -1.25
CA LYS A 302 5.13 3.93 -0.50
C LYS A 302 4.64 4.41 0.86
N ILE A 303 3.41 4.91 0.96
CA ILE A 303 2.81 5.30 2.26
C ILE A 303 2.78 4.09 3.21
N TRP A 304 2.32 2.93 2.72
CA TRP A 304 2.35 1.71 3.52
C TRP A 304 3.79 1.27 3.81
N PHE A 305 4.68 1.33 2.83
CA PHE A 305 6.08 0.94 2.96
C PHE A 305 6.77 1.74 4.07
N ASP A 306 6.68 3.07 4.05
CA ASP A 306 7.37 3.94 4.99
C ASP A 306 6.84 3.78 6.42
N ALA A 307 5.58 3.35 6.58
CA ALA A 307 4.99 3.05 7.89
C ALA A 307 5.47 1.72 8.49
N HIS A 308 5.86 0.75 7.67
CA HIS A 308 6.17 -0.61 8.11
C HIS A 308 7.64 -1.02 7.96
N TYR A 309 8.39 -0.35 7.08
CA TYR A 309 9.78 -0.66 6.80
C TYR A 309 10.70 -0.01 7.84
N ILE A 310 11.59 -0.83 8.41
CA ILE A 310 12.64 -0.35 9.30
C ILE A 310 13.91 -0.13 8.48
N LEU A 311 14.40 1.11 8.46
CA LEU A 311 15.59 1.49 7.70
C LEU A 311 16.80 0.60 8.04
N GLY A 312 17.48 0.10 7.01
CA GLY A 312 18.66 -0.76 7.14
C GLY A 312 18.37 -2.25 7.31
N THR A 313 17.10 -2.66 7.41
CA THR A 313 16.73 -4.08 7.53
C THR A 313 16.65 -4.78 6.17
N LYS A 314 17.10 -6.05 6.13
CA LYS A 314 16.93 -6.92 4.97
C LYS A 314 15.68 -7.79 5.16
N VAL A 315 14.57 -7.31 4.63
CA VAL A 315 13.25 -7.95 4.74
C VAL A 315 12.66 -8.23 3.36
N ASP A 316 11.81 -9.23 3.27
CA ASP A 316 10.98 -9.58 2.11
C ASP A 316 9.53 -9.12 2.33
N LEU A 317 8.84 -8.85 1.21
CA LEU A 317 7.41 -8.60 1.21
C LEU A 317 6.72 -9.96 1.06
N ASP A 318 6.14 -10.42 2.16
CA ASP A 318 5.35 -11.64 2.22
C ASP A 318 3.86 -11.30 2.19
N LYS A 319 3.02 -12.20 1.66
CA LYS A 319 1.56 -12.07 1.68
C LYS A 319 0.85 -13.26 2.34
N ASP A 320 1.60 -14.33 2.64
CA ASP A 320 1.04 -15.63 2.98
C ASP A 320 0.90 -15.83 4.49
N LEU A 321 1.70 -15.12 5.31
CA LEU A 321 1.62 -15.22 6.78
C LEU A 321 0.22 -14.90 7.32
N LEU A 322 -0.37 -13.79 6.85
CA LEU A 322 -1.68 -13.34 7.36
C LEU A 322 -2.85 -14.01 6.65
N CYS A 323 -2.68 -14.39 5.38
CA CYS A 323 -3.75 -14.98 4.57
C CYS A 323 -3.20 -15.84 3.44
N LYS A 324 -3.01 -17.13 3.72
CA LYS A 324 -2.54 -18.12 2.73
C LYS A 324 -3.43 -18.25 1.50
N GLU A 325 -4.75 -18.28 1.72
CA GLU A 325 -5.75 -18.44 0.67
C GLU A 325 -5.77 -17.25 -0.32
N SER A 326 -5.28 -16.08 0.09
CA SER A 326 -5.33 -14.89 -0.76
C SER A 326 -4.20 -14.90 -1.79
N ASN A 327 -4.58 -14.75 -3.05
CA ASN A 327 -3.65 -14.49 -4.14
C ASN A 327 -3.26 -13.01 -4.27
N MET A 328 -3.73 -12.15 -3.37
CA MET A 328 -3.61 -10.70 -3.49
C MET A 328 -2.52 -10.14 -2.58
N TYR A 329 -1.62 -9.33 -3.16
CA TYR A 329 -0.77 -8.40 -2.42
C TYR A 329 -1.58 -7.15 -2.04
N SER A 330 -1.68 -6.85 -0.75
CA SER A 330 -2.45 -5.72 -0.21
C SER A 330 -1.95 -5.31 1.17
N PRO A 331 -2.26 -4.10 1.67
CA PRO A 331 -1.97 -3.72 3.06
C PRO A 331 -2.50 -4.71 4.10
N GLU A 332 -3.59 -5.40 3.78
CA GLU A 332 -4.32 -6.31 4.66
C GLU A 332 -3.76 -7.73 4.66
N THR A 333 -2.97 -8.11 3.66
CA THR A 333 -2.38 -9.45 3.52
C THR A 333 -0.87 -9.45 3.66
N CYS A 334 -0.23 -8.31 3.38
CA CYS A 334 1.22 -8.24 3.30
C CYS A 334 1.90 -7.84 4.60
N VAL A 335 3.10 -8.38 4.79
CA VAL A 335 3.97 -8.09 5.93
C VAL A 335 5.41 -7.94 5.47
N PHE A 336 6.22 -7.21 6.25
CA PHE A 336 7.67 -7.28 6.14
C PHE A 336 8.23 -8.27 7.15
N MET A 337 8.99 -9.24 6.65
CA MET A 337 9.70 -10.20 7.49
C MET A 337 11.07 -10.53 6.90
N THR A 338 11.98 -11.06 7.71
CA THR A 338 13.30 -11.44 7.21
C THR A 338 13.17 -12.59 6.21
N HIS A 339 14.13 -12.70 5.28
CA HIS A 339 14.16 -13.81 4.32
C HIS A 339 14.08 -15.17 5.02
N PHE A 340 14.77 -15.30 6.15
CA PHE A 340 14.73 -16.49 6.98
C PHE A 340 13.30 -16.82 7.46
N LEU A 341 12.58 -15.85 8.05
CA LEU A 341 11.20 -16.07 8.48
C LEU A 341 10.33 -16.48 7.29
N ASN A 342 10.47 -15.80 6.15
CA ASN A 342 9.70 -16.11 4.95
C ASN A 342 9.90 -17.56 4.48
N THR A 343 11.13 -18.08 4.55
CA THR A 343 11.41 -19.47 4.17
C THR A 343 10.83 -20.52 5.14
N VAL A 344 10.62 -20.19 6.41
CA VAL A 344 10.00 -21.12 7.40
C VAL A 344 8.54 -21.40 7.05
N PHE A 345 7.85 -20.41 6.51
CA PHE A 345 6.44 -20.53 6.10
C PHE A 345 6.25 -21.15 4.72
N GLU A 346 7.31 -21.42 3.96
CA GLU A 346 7.19 -22.15 2.69
C GLU A 346 6.85 -23.62 2.96
N ASP A 347 5.96 -24.21 2.15
CA ASP A 347 5.55 -25.62 2.25
C ASP A 347 6.55 -26.59 1.59
N ARG A 348 7.78 -26.14 1.34
CA ARG A 348 8.79 -26.96 0.65
C ARG A 348 9.27 -28.10 1.55
N GLY A 349 9.31 -29.31 0.98
CA GLY A 349 10.06 -30.43 1.54
C GLY A 349 9.28 -31.39 2.42
N ILE A 350 7.95 -31.30 2.55
CA ILE A 350 7.16 -32.27 3.36
C ILE A 350 7.50 -33.72 2.98
N LYS A 351 7.60 -34.03 1.69
CA LYS A 351 7.97 -35.38 1.19
C LYS A 351 9.41 -35.81 1.50
N SER A 352 10.33 -34.88 1.75
CA SER A 352 11.71 -35.18 2.15
C SER A 352 11.91 -35.19 3.67
N ASN A 353 10.88 -34.82 4.43
CA ASN A 353 10.93 -34.63 5.87
C ASN A 353 10.46 -35.86 6.65
N ILE A 354 9.71 -36.76 6.00
CA ILE A 354 9.25 -38.04 6.56
C ILE A 354 9.93 -39.15 5.77
N GLN A 355 10.64 -40.05 6.47
CA GLN A 355 11.37 -41.16 5.87
C GLN A 355 10.98 -42.47 6.58
N GLN A 356 10.51 -43.45 5.82
CA GLN A 356 10.28 -44.80 6.34
C GLN A 356 11.62 -45.51 6.58
N ASN A 357 11.76 -46.10 7.76
CA ASN A 357 12.91 -46.86 8.21
C ASN A 357 12.71 -48.35 7.90
N ASP A 358 13.80 -49.12 7.84
CA ASP A 358 13.77 -50.56 7.52
C ASP A 358 12.95 -51.39 8.53
N ASN A 359 12.78 -50.91 9.76
CA ASN A 359 11.98 -51.55 10.80
C ASN A 359 10.47 -51.22 10.71
N GLY A 360 10.03 -50.49 9.68
CA GLY A 360 8.64 -50.10 9.46
C GLY A 360 8.20 -48.80 10.14
N THR A 361 9.05 -48.21 11.00
CA THR A 361 8.79 -46.90 11.63
C THR A 361 9.11 -45.74 10.69
N TYR A 362 8.71 -44.52 11.04
CA TYR A 362 8.86 -43.32 10.22
C TYR A 362 9.65 -42.25 10.98
N SER A 363 10.82 -41.89 10.48
CA SER A 363 11.63 -40.79 11.01
C SER A 363 11.18 -39.46 10.43
N VAL A 364 10.96 -38.47 11.29
CA VAL A 364 10.49 -37.14 10.92
C VAL A 364 11.55 -36.11 11.28
N SER A 365 11.87 -35.24 10.32
CA SER A 365 12.84 -34.17 10.50
C SER A 365 12.51 -32.96 9.65
N MET A 366 12.97 -31.78 10.05
CA MET A 366 12.84 -30.57 9.25
C MET A 366 14.20 -29.93 9.01
N ASN A 367 14.42 -29.41 7.80
CA ASN A 367 15.62 -28.65 7.49
C ASN A 367 15.36 -27.16 7.71
N VAL A 368 16.04 -26.58 8.70
CA VAL A 368 15.98 -25.15 8.98
C VAL A 368 17.39 -24.56 8.87
N LEU A 369 17.59 -23.58 7.98
CA LEU A 369 18.90 -22.94 7.75
C LEU A 369 20.04 -23.93 7.48
N ASN A 370 19.78 -24.93 6.63
CA ASN A 370 20.70 -26.02 6.30
C ASN A 370 21.10 -26.90 7.50
N LYS A 371 20.34 -26.86 8.60
CA LYS A 371 20.48 -27.80 9.71
C LYS A 371 19.26 -28.72 9.75
N LYS A 372 19.51 -30.02 9.83
CA LYS A 372 18.47 -31.03 10.07
C LYS A 372 18.11 -30.99 11.55
N MET A 373 16.86 -30.68 11.84
CA MET A 373 16.26 -30.77 13.16
C MET A 373 15.43 -32.04 13.22
N ASP A 374 15.79 -32.92 14.13
CA ASP A 374 15.07 -34.17 14.37
C ASP A 374 13.79 -33.85 15.15
N ILE A 375 12.65 -34.34 14.67
CA ILE A 375 11.33 -34.15 15.30
C ILE A 375 10.98 -35.41 16.08
N GLY A 376 11.25 -36.59 15.53
CA GLY A 376 11.02 -37.86 16.22
C GLY A 376 10.87 -39.04 15.27
N VAL A 377 10.56 -40.20 15.84
CA VAL A 377 10.26 -41.43 15.12
C VAL A 377 8.87 -41.90 15.53
N PHE A 378 8.04 -42.28 14.56
CA PHE A 378 6.63 -42.64 14.74
C PHE A 378 6.34 -44.03 14.16
N ASP A 379 5.30 -44.70 14.63
CA ASP A 379 5.01 -46.09 14.25
C ASP A 379 4.19 -46.18 12.95
N SER A 380 3.56 -45.08 12.53
CA SER A 380 2.76 -45.00 11.29
C SER A 380 3.04 -43.72 10.49
N GLU A 381 2.71 -43.75 9.20
CA GLU A 381 2.82 -42.58 8.32
C GLU A 381 1.92 -41.43 8.76
N GLU A 382 0.69 -41.74 9.20
CA GLU A 382 -0.28 -40.75 9.70
C GLU A 382 0.21 -40.04 10.97
N GLU A 383 0.78 -40.79 11.92
CA GLU A 383 1.41 -40.21 13.12
C GLU A 383 2.64 -39.38 12.76
N ALA A 384 3.44 -39.82 11.79
CA ALA A 384 4.60 -39.06 11.31
C ALA A 384 4.19 -37.73 10.66
N HIS A 385 3.09 -37.71 9.89
CA HIS A 385 2.52 -36.49 9.33
C HIS A 385 2.04 -35.53 10.41
N THR A 386 1.31 -36.05 11.40
CA THR A 386 0.83 -35.25 12.55
C THR A 386 2.00 -34.70 13.35
N GLY A 387 2.98 -35.54 13.69
CA GLY A 387 4.20 -35.14 14.39
C GLY A 387 5.03 -34.10 13.64
N PHE A 388 5.07 -34.16 12.30
CA PHE A 388 5.69 -33.11 11.49
C PHE A 388 4.96 -31.77 11.62
N ILE A 389 3.63 -31.77 11.54
CA ILE A 389 2.81 -30.56 11.72
C ILE A 389 3.07 -29.96 13.09
N ASP A 390 2.92 -30.76 14.14
CA ASP A 390 3.06 -30.32 15.53
C ASP A 390 4.48 -29.78 15.79
N GLY A 391 5.52 -30.52 15.38
CA GLY A 391 6.89 -30.08 15.52
C GLY A 391 7.21 -28.79 14.75
N LYS A 392 6.61 -28.58 13.57
CA LYS A 392 6.76 -27.33 12.81
C LYS A 392 5.99 -26.18 13.46
N ILE A 393 4.80 -26.42 14.02
CA ILE A 393 4.02 -25.42 14.78
C ILE A 393 4.80 -25.00 16.04
N ASP A 394 5.30 -25.95 16.82
CA ASP A 394 6.10 -25.69 18.03
C ASP A 394 7.34 -24.84 17.69
N TYR A 395 8.03 -25.17 16.61
CA TYR A 395 9.15 -24.38 16.13
C TYR A 395 8.76 -22.94 15.75
N ILE A 396 7.63 -22.77 15.05
CA ILE A 396 7.12 -21.44 14.69
C ILE A 396 6.74 -20.64 15.93
N CYS A 397 6.10 -21.26 16.93
CA CYS A 397 5.76 -20.65 18.20
C CYS A 397 7.01 -20.20 18.97
N ASP A 398 8.01 -21.06 19.09
CA ASP A 398 9.31 -20.73 19.67
C ASP A 398 9.99 -19.55 18.97
N LEU A 399 9.89 -19.52 17.65
CA LEU A 399 10.43 -18.45 16.83
C LEU A 399 9.66 -17.15 17.01
N ALA A 400 8.33 -17.22 17.13
CA ALA A 400 7.46 -16.09 17.42
C ALA A 400 7.85 -15.44 18.75
N GLU A 401 8.03 -16.23 19.81
CA GLU A 401 8.47 -15.72 21.12
C GLU A 401 9.84 -15.05 21.06
N LYS A 402 10.80 -15.61 20.30
CA LYS A 402 12.13 -14.98 20.07
C LYS A 402 12.04 -13.67 19.29
N CYS A 403 11.00 -13.51 18.47
CA CYS A 403 10.72 -12.34 17.65
C CYS A 403 9.84 -11.30 18.35
N LYS A 404 9.26 -11.62 19.51
CA LYS A 404 8.38 -10.72 20.27
C LYS A 404 9.03 -9.37 20.54
N GLY A 405 8.35 -8.30 20.16
CA GLY A 405 8.87 -6.92 20.22
C GLY A 405 9.95 -6.57 19.19
N LYS A 406 10.42 -7.50 18.36
CA LYS A 406 11.34 -7.23 17.23
C LYS A 406 10.60 -7.11 15.90
N VAL A 407 9.42 -7.71 15.80
CA VAL A 407 8.48 -7.59 14.68
C VAL A 407 7.21 -6.85 15.12
N PRO A 408 6.41 -6.29 14.19
CA PRO A 408 5.09 -5.77 14.52
C PRO A 408 4.23 -6.82 15.21
N ASP A 409 3.35 -6.40 16.11
CA ASP A 409 2.56 -7.32 16.92
C ASP A 409 1.63 -8.18 16.06
N TYR A 410 1.10 -7.66 14.96
CA TYR A 410 0.30 -8.47 14.03
C TYR A 410 1.12 -9.56 13.31
N VAL A 411 2.43 -9.37 13.13
CA VAL A 411 3.31 -10.42 12.59
C VAL A 411 3.48 -11.51 13.63
N TYR A 412 3.76 -11.14 14.88
CA TYR A 412 3.83 -12.07 16.00
C TYR A 412 2.53 -12.87 16.18
N GLU A 413 1.38 -12.18 16.18
CA GLU A 413 0.05 -12.80 16.22
C GLU A 413 -0.17 -13.73 15.02
N GLY A 414 0.24 -13.32 13.81
CA GLY A 414 0.15 -14.14 12.60
C GLY A 414 0.99 -15.42 12.69
N MET A 415 2.17 -15.36 13.30
CA MET A 415 3.03 -16.53 13.52
C MET A 415 2.40 -17.52 14.51
N LEU A 416 1.84 -17.03 15.63
CA LEU A 416 1.19 -17.89 16.63
C LEU A 416 -0.08 -18.56 16.11
N ASN A 417 -0.80 -17.90 15.20
CA ASN A 417 -2.02 -18.43 14.60
C ASN A 417 -1.76 -19.19 13.28
N TYR A 418 -0.49 -19.43 12.94
CA TYR A 418 -0.14 -20.07 11.68
C TYR A 418 -0.62 -21.53 11.67
N LYS A 419 -1.44 -21.87 10.68
CA LYS A 419 -1.94 -23.22 10.46
C LYS A 419 -1.20 -23.86 9.29
N ILE A 420 -0.82 -25.12 9.45
CA ILE A 420 -0.28 -25.94 8.36
C ILE A 420 -1.45 -26.75 7.81
N GLU A 421 -1.74 -26.54 6.54
CA GLU A 421 -2.70 -27.35 5.79
C GLU A 421 -1.86 -28.34 4.96
N ILE A 422 -2.21 -29.62 5.02
CA ILE A 422 -1.61 -30.64 4.15
C ILE A 422 -2.53 -30.76 2.94
N ASP A 423 -1.97 -30.47 1.76
CA ASP A 423 -2.59 -30.73 0.46
C ASP A 423 -2.54 -32.22 0.09
#